data_AF-A0A5C5U1Q7-F1
#
_entry.id   AF-A0A5C5U1Q7-F1
#
_cell.length_a   1.000
_cell.length_b   1.000
_cell.length_c   1.000
_cell.angle_alpha   90.00
_cell.angle_beta   90.00
_cell.angle_gamma   90.00
#
_symmetry.space_group_name_H-M   'P 1'
#
loop_
_entity.id
_entity.type
_entity.pdbx_description
1 polymer ?
#
loop_
_entity_poly.entity_id
_entity_poly.type
_entity_poly.pdbx_seq_one_letter_code
_entity_poly.pdbx_strand_id
1 'polypeptide(L)' 'MQLSFGDAEHTGKRKKTRREVFLAEMEQVVPWNALLALIAPHYPKMGQRGRQPYPLATMLRIHFLQQWYSLSDPGMEET' A
#
# COMPACT_ATOMS: atom_id res chain seq x y z
N MET A 1 4.27 39.00 -18.53
CA MET A 1 3.28 38.00 -18.07
C MET A 1 3.48 37.81 -16.58
N GLN A 2 2.45 38.08 -15.79
CA GLN A 2 2.49 38.11 -14.34
C GLN A 2 2.22 36.68 -13.83
N LEU A 3 3.22 36.07 -13.18
CA LEU A 3 3.06 34.78 -12.52
C LEU A 3 2.07 34.95 -11.38
N SER A 4 0.92 34.28 -11.49
CA SER A 4 -0.12 34.29 -10.47
C SER A 4 0.36 33.50 -9.25
N PHE A 5 0.02 33.97 -8.05
CA PHE A 5 0.26 33.26 -6.79
C PHE A 5 -0.28 31.81 -6.79
N GLY A 6 -1.21 31.47 -7.68
CA GLY A 6 -1.75 30.11 -7.84
C GLY A 6 -0.79 29.07 -8.43
N ASP A 7 0.25 29.48 -9.18
CA ASP A 7 1.21 28.54 -9.77
C ASP A 7 2.38 28.22 -8.82
N ALA A 8 2.58 29.01 -7.78
CA ALA A 8 3.67 28.85 -6.82
C ALA A 8 3.35 27.87 -5.66
N GLU A 9 2.09 27.45 -5.51
CA GLU A 9 1.69 26.53 -4.44
C GLU A 9 1.79 25.04 -4.82
N HIS A 10 2.12 24.71 -6.07
CA HIS A 10 2.25 23.32 -6.52
C HIS A 10 3.70 22.78 -6.49
N THR A 11 4.67 23.58 -6.07
CA THR A 11 6.11 23.27 -6.14
C THR A 11 6.65 22.62 -4.85
N GLY A 12 5.94 21.63 -4.29
CA GLY A 12 6.49 20.92 -3.12
C GLY A 12 5.67 19.79 -2.49
N LYS A 13 4.37 19.67 -2.80
CA LYS A 13 3.55 18.57 -2.27
C LYS A 13 3.44 17.48 -3.32
N ARG A 14 4.28 16.45 -3.19
CA ARG A 14 4.14 15.21 -3.97
C ARG A 14 2.69 14.74 -3.80
N LYS A 15 1.90 14.70 -4.89
CA LYS A 15 0.53 14.18 -4.83
C LYS A 15 0.60 12.77 -4.26
N LYS A 16 -0.05 12.53 -3.12
CA LYS A 16 -0.13 11.20 -2.53
C LYS A 16 -0.78 10.27 -3.53
N THR A 17 -0.18 9.13 -3.77
CA THR A 17 -0.76 8.15 -4.71
C THR A 17 -1.97 7.47 -4.06
N ARG A 18 -2.93 6.99 -4.86
CA ARG A 18 -4.07 6.19 -4.35
C ARG A 18 -3.61 4.99 -3.50
N ARG A 19 -2.43 4.42 -3.81
CA ARG A 19 -1.76 3.38 -3.01
C ARG A 19 -1.44 3.84 -1.60
N GLU A 20 -0.84 5.01 -1.47
CA GLU A 20 -0.42 5.57 -0.18
C GLU A 20 -1.61 5.95 0.67
N VAL A 21 -2.67 6.50 0.06
CA VAL A 21 -3.92 6.83 0.77
C VAL A 21 -4.58 5.56 1.30
N PHE A 22 -4.74 4.55 0.44
CA PHE A 22 -5.33 3.28 0.83
C PHE A 22 -4.54 2.59 1.95
N LEU A 23 -3.20 2.50 1.83
CA LEU A 23 -2.38 1.93 2.90
C LEU A 23 -2.54 2.69 4.22
N ALA A 24 -2.68 4.02 4.18
CA ALA A 24 -2.89 4.83 5.38
C ALA A 24 -4.26 4.55 6.03
N GLU A 25 -5.31 4.39 5.24
CA GLU A 25 -6.64 4.00 5.74
C GLU A 25 -6.61 2.59 6.32
N MET A 26 -5.99 1.64 5.61
CA MET A 26 -5.79 0.28 6.09
C MET A 26 -5.03 0.23 7.41
N GLU A 27 -4.03 1.08 7.60
CA GLU A 27 -3.26 1.14 8.84
C GLU A 27 -4.11 1.49 10.07
N GLN A 28 -5.25 2.15 9.87
CA GLN A 28 -6.19 2.47 10.93
C GLN A 28 -7.24 1.37 11.18
N VAL A 29 -7.69 0.69 10.12
CA VAL A 29 -8.83 -0.25 10.20
C VAL A 29 -8.41 -1.71 10.33
N VAL A 30 -7.21 -2.07 9.86
CA VAL A 30 -6.74 -3.46 9.85
C VAL A 30 -6.04 -3.79 11.17
N PRO A 31 -6.45 -4.85 11.89
CA PRO A 31 -5.73 -5.31 13.09
C PRO A 31 -4.47 -6.07 12.69
N TRP A 32 -3.44 -5.36 12.20
CA TRP A 32 -2.22 -5.96 11.65
C TRP A 32 -1.55 -6.94 12.59
N ASN A 33 -1.36 -6.58 13.86
CA ASN A 33 -0.69 -7.45 14.83
C ASN A 33 -1.42 -8.78 15.02
N ALA A 34 -2.75 -8.77 15.05
CA ALA A 34 -3.56 -9.98 15.18
C ALA A 34 -3.45 -10.86 13.93
N LEU A 35 -3.52 -10.25 12.74
CA LEU A 35 -3.37 -10.98 11.48
C LEU A 35 -1.96 -11.56 11.31
N LEU A 36 -0.92 -10.80 11.67
CA LEU A 36 0.45 -11.28 11.62
C LEU A 36 0.66 -12.44 12.58
N ALA A 37 0.15 -12.36 13.80
CA ALA A 37 0.23 -13.44 14.78
C ALA A 37 -0.51 -14.71 14.31
N LEU A 38 -1.65 -14.54 13.63
CA LEU A 38 -2.42 -15.65 13.07
C LEU A 38 -1.69 -16.33 11.90
N ILE A 39 -1.02 -15.55 11.04
CA ILE A 39 -0.39 -16.07 9.82
C ILE A 39 1.04 -16.57 10.09
N ALA A 40 1.76 -15.99 11.06
CA ALA A 40 3.15 -16.30 11.36
C ALA A 40 3.47 -17.80 11.55
N PRO A 41 2.62 -18.63 12.18
CA PRO A 41 2.85 -20.08 12.29
C PRO A 41 2.88 -20.80 10.94
N HIS A 42 2.13 -20.30 9.96
CA HIS A 42 1.98 -20.88 8.63
C HIS A 42 2.92 -20.26 7.60
N TYR A 43 3.50 -19.11 7.90
CA TYR A 43 4.41 -18.42 6.98
C TYR A 43 5.76 -19.15 6.92
N PRO A 44 6.30 -19.41 5.72
CA PRO A 44 7.56 -20.14 5.57
C PRO A 44 8.67 -19.43 6.34
N LYS A 45 9.14 -20.08 7.40
CA LYS A 45 10.30 -19.64 8.18
C LYS A 45 11.54 -19.98 7.37
N MET A 46 12.05 -18.97 6.66
CA MET A 46 13.42 -18.89 6.13
C MET A 46 14.05 -20.25 5.76
N GLY A 47 13.77 -20.75 4.56
CA GLY A 47 14.38 -21.99 4.06
C GLY A 47 15.85 -21.79 3.73
N GLN A 48 16.72 -22.69 4.18
CA GLN A 48 18.13 -22.74 3.75
C GLN A 48 18.21 -22.96 2.22
N ARG A 49 19.12 -22.21 1.58
CA ARG A 49 19.48 -22.21 0.15
C ARG A 49 18.33 -21.81 -0.80
N GLY A 50 18.14 -20.50 -0.98
CA GLY A 50 17.26 -19.93 -2.01
C GLY A 50 16.95 -18.45 -1.80
N ARG A 51 16.09 -17.88 -2.67
CA ARG A 51 15.56 -16.52 -2.49
C ARG A 51 14.73 -16.47 -1.21
N GLN A 52 15.11 -15.59 -0.29
CA GLN A 52 14.37 -15.40 0.95
C GLN A 52 12.95 -14.89 0.63
N PRO A 53 11.90 -15.46 1.24
CA PRO A 53 10.58 -14.87 1.17
C PRO A 53 10.62 -13.47 1.80
N TYR A 54 9.88 -12.53 1.22
CA TYR A 54 9.75 -11.19 1.78
C TYR A 54 9.22 -11.25 3.22
N PRO A 55 9.48 -10.25 4.06
CA PRO A 55 8.90 -10.20 5.40
C PRO A 55 7.37 -10.36 5.35
N LEU A 56 6.82 -11.15 6.28
CA LEU A 56 5.38 -11.45 6.34
C LEU A 56 4.52 -10.18 6.30
N ALA A 57 4.91 -9.16 7.07
CA ALA A 57 4.21 -7.88 7.13
C ALA A 57 4.21 -7.12 5.80
N THR A 58 5.27 -7.26 5.00
CA THR A 58 5.37 -6.67 3.66
C THR A 58 4.51 -7.43 2.67
N MET A 59 4.58 -8.76 2.67
CA MET A 59 3.75 -9.60 1.78
C MET A 59 2.26 -9.42 2.06
N LEU A 60 1.87 -9.34 3.33
CA LEU A 60 0.49 -9.11 3.70
C LEU A 60 -0.01 -7.79 3.13
N ARG A 61 0.74 -6.69 3.30
CA ARG A 61 0.40 -5.38 2.70
C ARG A 61 0.29 -5.42 1.17
N ILE A 62 1.17 -6.17 0.51
CA ILE A 62 1.12 -6.38 -0.95
C ILE A 62 -0.17 -7.09 -1.36
N HIS A 63 -0.56 -8.16 -0.65
CA HIS A 63 -1.79 -8.89 -0.96
C HIS A 63 -3.05 -8.03 -0.78
N PHE A 64 -3.10 -7.23 0.29
CA PHE A 64 -4.19 -6.29 0.48
C PHE A 64 -4.27 -5.23 -0.62
N LEU A 65 -3.12 -4.69 -1.04
CA LEU A 65 -3.05 -3.79 -2.20
C LEU A 65 -3.51 -4.47 -3.48
N GLN A 66 -3.03 -5.69 -3.76
CA GLN A 66 -3.43 -6.45 -4.93
C GLN A 66 -4.94 -6.70 -4.95
N GLN A 67 -5.51 -7.17 -3.84
CA GLN A 67 -6.94 -7.41 -3.71
C GLN A 67 -7.73 -6.11 -3.91
N TRP A 68 -7.25 -4.99 -3.38
CA TRP A 68 -7.85 -3.70 -3.63
C TRP A 68 -7.81 -3.29 -5.10
N TYR A 69 -6.69 -3.44 -5.79
CA TYR A 69 -6.61 -3.13 -7.24
C TYR A 69 -7.42 -4.09 -8.10
N SER A 70 -7.60 -5.34 -7.66
CA SER A 70 -8.49 -6.29 -8.33
C SER A 70 -9.97 -5.97 -8.11
N LEU A 71 -10.34 -5.35 -6.98
CA LEU A 71 -11.71 -4.95 -6.64
C LEU A 71 -12.05 -3.51 -7.07
N SER A 72 -11.05 -2.64 -7.13
CA SER A 72 -11.12 -1.30 -7.70
C SER A 72 -11.14 -1.47 -9.20
N ASP A 73 -12.33 -1.61 -9.76
CA ASP A 73 -12.57 -1.70 -11.21
C ASP A 73 -11.67 -0.72 -11.98
N PRO A 74 -10.81 -1.19 -12.91
CA PRO A 74 -10.01 -0.31 -13.75
C PRO A 74 -10.85 0.63 -14.62
N GLY A 75 -12.16 0.37 -14.79
CA GLY A 75 -13.10 1.22 -15.51
C GLY A 75 -13.71 2.38 -14.71
N MET A 76 -13.43 2.51 -13.40
CA MET A 76 -13.76 3.71 -12.62
C MET A 76 -12.63 4.75 -12.74
N GLU A 77 -12.20 5.00 -13.97
CA GLU A 77 -11.34 6.13 -14.32
C GLU A 77 -12.19 7.40 -14.37
N GLU A 78 -11.81 8.35 -13.52
CA GLU A 78 -12.02 9.80 -13.61
C GLU A 78 -13.00 10.32 -14.69
N THR A 79 -14.20 10.69 -14.25
CA THR A 79 -14.90 11.89 -14.76
C THR A 79 -14.83 12.99 -13.73
#